data_AF-A0A3M2W7C2-F1
#
_entry.id   AF-A0A3M2W7C2-F1
#
_cell.length_a   1.000
_cell.length_b   1.000
_cell.length_c   1.000
_cell.angle_alpha   90.00
_cell.angle_beta   90.00
_cell.angle_gamma   90.00
#
_symmetry.space_group_name_H-M   'P 1'
#
loop_
_entity.id
_entity.type
_entity.pdbx_description
1 polymer ?
#
loop_
_entity_poly.entity_id
_entity_poly.type
_entity_poly.pdbx_seq_one_letter_code
_entity_poly.pdbx_strand_id
1 'polypeptide(L)'
;MTSQSITATGYRRKAVENHAPNPTRVLDFSRCKATRKGPVFLIGSGSSAKDFPIGEFSDVPMITMNGAFSMFAEADIKPFFYVCSDRDFPNQQPELFAAAMRGSENVGLWEDQFQSGIPKPAGRAYALKKSPRSSTVAALCSREEALVRKLSLWSSRSRDIGFSKNLELGFFDARTVMYLALQLSYHLGFEKVFLVGFDLNQSAGRFYESPTDKCSPCGLDQHYESRILPSLELMAKHVVSADFEVFNLSENSRVPHEIIPRLSIDETRHLVMAARKTPV
;
A
#
# COMPACT_ATOMS: atom_id res chain seq x y z
N MET A 1 5.07 37.79 -13.65
CA MET A 1 4.90 36.34 -13.89
C MET A 1 5.30 35.64 -12.61
N THR A 2 4.33 35.46 -11.73
CA THR A 2 4.51 35.02 -10.34
C THR A 2 4.09 33.56 -10.21
N SER A 3 5.00 32.77 -9.67
CA SER A 3 4.88 31.39 -9.23
C SER A 3 3.54 31.11 -8.53
N GLN A 4 2.75 30.18 -9.07
CA GLN A 4 1.60 29.62 -8.36
C GLN A 4 2.08 28.47 -7.47
N SER A 5 2.35 28.82 -6.21
CA SER A 5 2.39 27.86 -5.12
C SER A 5 0.99 27.28 -4.92
N ILE A 6 0.84 25.98 -5.16
CA ILE A 6 -0.38 25.23 -4.84
C ILE A 6 -0.55 25.29 -3.33
N THR A 7 -1.48 26.14 -2.89
CA THR A 7 -1.77 26.41 -1.49
C THR A 7 -2.85 25.44 -1.03
N ALA A 8 -2.55 24.69 0.04
CA ALA A 8 -3.42 23.76 0.75
C ALA A 8 -4.64 24.44 1.40
N THR A 9 -5.51 25.04 0.58
CA THR A 9 -6.63 25.86 1.03
C THR A 9 -7.96 25.24 0.62
N GLY A 10 -8.23 24.03 1.12
CA GLY A 10 -9.53 23.35 0.98
C GLY A 10 -10.14 22.86 2.30
N TYR A 11 -9.42 22.94 3.42
CA TYR A 11 -9.86 22.32 4.69
C TYR A 11 -9.83 23.30 5.88
N ARG A 12 -10.89 24.12 6.04
CA ARG A 12 -11.30 24.82 7.28
C ARG A 12 -12.83 25.01 7.20
N ARG A 13 -13.69 24.83 8.20
CA ARG A 13 -13.65 24.63 9.67
C ARG A 13 -15.01 24.02 10.09
N LYS A 14 -15.04 23.27 11.20
CA LYS A 14 -15.95 23.55 12.33
C LYS A 14 -15.21 23.21 13.62
N ALA A 15 -15.19 24.16 14.55
CA ALA A 15 -14.66 23.97 15.90
C ALA A 15 -15.61 23.04 16.66
N VAL A 16 -15.07 22.05 17.38
CA VAL A 16 -15.82 21.20 18.30
C VAL A 16 -15.07 21.17 19.63
N GLU A 17 -15.87 21.30 20.68
CA GLU A 17 -15.53 21.46 22.10
C GLU A 17 -14.55 20.42 22.65
N ASN A 18 -13.79 20.84 23.65
CA ASN A 18 -12.85 20.02 24.42
C ASN A 18 -13.58 18.94 25.25
N HIS A 19 -13.94 17.84 24.58
CA HIS A 19 -14.09 16.55 25.23
C HIS A 19 -12.90 15.70 24.82
N ALA A 20 -12.21 15.07 25.79
CA ALA A 20 -11.18 14.09 25.49
C ALA A 20 -11.78 13.04 24.53
N PRO A 21 -11.30 12.94 23.29
CA PRO A 21 -12.06 12.24 22.27
C PRO A 21 -12.00 10.73 22.53
N ASN A 22 -13.14 10.03 22.45
CA ASN A 22 -13.26 8.58 22.72
C ASN A 22 -12.21 7.74 21.97
N PRO A 23 -11.53 6.77 22.60
CA PRO A 23 -10.47 5.99 21.96
C PRO A 23 -10.88 5.41 20.60
N THR A 24 -10.00 5.47 19.61
CA THR A 24 -10.24 4.86 18.31
C THR A 24 -10.42 3.36 18.48
N ARG A 25 -11.59 2.82 18.09
CA ARG A 25 -11.81 1.37 18.11
C ARG A 25 -10.97 0.72 17.00
N VAL A 26 -9.94 -0.01 17.40
CA VAL A 26 -9.07 -0.77 16.50
C VAL A 26 -9.68 -2.15 16.22
N LEU A 27 -9.75 -2.53 14.95
CA LEU A 27 -10.24 -3.82 14.48
C LEU A 27 -9.09 -4.75 14.13
N ASP A 28 -9.34 -6.06 14.26
CA ASP A 28 -8.45 -7.10 13.77
C ASP A 28 -8.67 -7.35 12.27
N PHE A 29 -7.60 -7.69 11.54
CA PHE A 29 -7.65 -7.95 10.10
C PHE A 29 -8.53 -9.14 9.71
N SER A 30 -8.83 -10.08 10.64
CA SER A 30 -9.82 -11.14 10.44
C SER A 30 -11.17 -10.61 9.98
N ARG A 31 -11.54 -9.39 10.38
CA ARG A 31 -12.81 -8.74 10.04
C ARG A 31 -12.95 -8.36 8.56
N CYS A 32 -11.86 -8.38 7.78
CA CYS A 32 -11.88 -8.06 6.36
C CYS A 32 -11.25 -9.13 5.47
N LYS A 33 -10.86 -10.29 6.02
CA LYS A 33 -10.30 -11.38 5.23
C LYS A 33 -11.30 -11.91 4.20
N ALA A 34 -10.90 -12.02 2.94
CA ALA A 34 -11.72 -12.52 1.83
C ALA A 34 -13.11 -11.83 1.70
N THR A 35 -13.18 -10.54 2.02
CA THR A 35 -14.43 -9.74 1.93
C THR A 35 -14.61 -9.03 0.59
N ARG A 36 -13.61 -9.12 -0.29
CA ARG A 36 -13.56 -8.51 -1.62
C ARG A 36 -13.21 -9.58 -2.66
N LYS A 37 -13.37 -9.21 -3.94
CA LYS A 37 -13.06 -9.99 -5.14
C LYS A 37 -12.86 -9.05 -6.32
N GLY A 38 -12.35 -9.55 -7.43
CA GLY A 38 -12.18 -8.77 -8.66
C GLY A 38 -10.97 -7.82 -8.60
N PRO A 39 -11.01 -6.72 -9.38
CA PRO A 39 -9.87 -5.83 -9.55
C PRO A 39 -9.69 -4.84 -8.40
N VAL A 40 -8.43 -4.46 -8.15
CA VAL A 40 -8.05 -3.38 -7.23
C VAL A 40 -6.84 -2.61 -7.76
N PHE A 41 -6.82 -1.30 -7.55
CA PHE A 41 -5.64 -0.47 -7.80
C PHE A 41 -4.85 -0.24 -6.52
N LEU A 42 -3.52 -0.40 -6.57
CA LEU A 42 -2.62 0.02 -5.50
C LEU A 42 -1.91 1.29 -5.95
N ILE A 43 -2.21 2.41 -5.29
CA ILE A 43 -1.72 3.74 -5.66
C ILE A 43 -0.47 4.06 -4.84
N GLY A 44 0.68 3.99 -5.50
CA GLY A 44 1.98 4.40 -4.99
C GLY A 44 2.36 5.83 -5.40
N SER A 45 3.48 6.31 -4.86
CA SER A 45 3.90 7.70 -5.04
C SER A 45 4.93 7.94 -6.14
N GLY A 46 5.30 6.93 -6.93
CA GLY A 46 6.26 7.09 -8.01
C GLY A 46 5.84 8.18 -9.01
N SER A 47 6.82 8.82 -9.62
CA SER A 47 6.64 9.83 -10.66
C SER A 47 5.71 9.41 -11.81
N SER A 48 5.70 8.12 -12.19
CA SER A 48 4.83 7.60 -13.27
C SER A 48 3.34 7.71 -12.95
N ALA A 49 2.98 7.90 -11.68
CA ALA A 49 1.59 8.01 -11.25
C ALA A 49 0.94 9.32 -11.72
N LYS A 50 1.73 10.36 -12.07
CA LYS A 50 1.22 11.71 -12.42
C LYS A 50 0.13 11.69 -13.48
N ASP A 51 0.31 10.85 -14.49
CA ASP A 51 -0.56 10.80 -15.66
C ASP A 51 -1.59 9.66 -15.58
N PHE A 52 -1.70 8.98 -14.43
CA PHE A 52 -2.70 7.93 -14.24
C PHE A 52 -4.10 8.55 -14.26
N PRO A 53 -5.01 8.12 -15.16
CA PRO A 53 -6.33 8.69 -15.29
C PRO A 53 -7.27 8.13 -14.20
N ILE A 54 -7.03 8.49 -12.95
CA ILE A 54 -7.69 7.91 -11.76
C ILE A 54 -9.23 7.98 -11.85
N GLY A 55 -9.76 9.04 -12.44
CA GLY A 55 -11.21 9.23 -12.63
C GLY A 55 -11.87 8.19 -13.53
N GLU A 56 -11.15 7.62 -14.50
CA GLU A 56 -11.69 6.56 -15.38
C GLU A 56 -11.93 5.25 -14.64
N PHE A 57 -11.27 5.06 -13.49
CA PHE A 57 -11.31 3.83 -12.70
C PHE A 57 -11.98 4.04 -11.33
N SER A 58 -12.76 5.11 -11.16
CA SER A 58 -13.33 5.53 -9.87
C SER A 58 -14.26 4.49 -9.22
N ASP A 59 -14.80 3.57 -10.02
CA ASP A 59 -15.67 2.48 -9.56
C ASP A 59 -14.91 1.22 -9.15
N VAL A 60 -13.60 1.17 -9.35
CA VAL A 60 -12.72 0.09 -8.87
C VAL A 60 -12.13 0.46 -7.51
N PRO A 61 -12.14 -0.43 -6.51
CA PRO A 61 -11.53 -0.15 -5.21
C PRO A 61 -10.05 0.23 -5.35
N MET A 62 -9.63 1.22 -4.55
CA MET A 62 -8.24 1.68 -4.54
C MET A 62 -7.65 1.62 -3.13
N ILE A 63 -6.44 1.08 -3.03
CA ILE A 63 -5.62 1.09 -1.82
C ILE A 63 -4.49 2.08 -2.03
N THR A 64 -4.34 3.06 -1.15
CA THR A 64 -3.28 4.07 -1.21
C THR A 64 -2.43 4.06 0.06
N MET A 65 -1.33 4.81 0.03
CA MET A 65 -0.33 4.76 1.09
C MET A 65 0.48 6.05 1.23
N ASN A 66 0.93 6.33 2.44
CA ASN A 66 1.76 7.50 2.77
C ASN A 66 1.25 8.78 2.08
N GLY A 67 2.07 9.44 1.25
CA GLY A 67 1.68 10.64 0.53
C GLY A 67 1.03 10.39 -0.84
N ALA A 68 0.94 9.14 -1.29
CA ALA A 68 0.21 8.82 -2.53
C ALA A 68 -1.29 9.14 -2.43
N PHE A 69 -1.80 9.35 -1.20
CA PHE A 69 -3.14 9.88 -0.95
C PHE A 69 -3.39 11.24 -1.63
N SER A 70 -2.35 12.03 -1.91
CA SER A 70 -2.49 13.33 -2.59
C SER A 70 -3.11 13.23 -3.98
N MET A 71 -3.02 12.09 -4.66
CA MET A 71 -3.68 11.85 -5.95
C MET A 71 -5.21 11.95 -5.87
N PHE A 72 -5.77 11.76 -4.67
CA PHE A 72 -7.21 11.81 -4.43
C PHE A 72 -7.71 13.21 -4.09
N ALA A 73 -6.85 14.23 -4.03
CA ALA A 73 -7.23 15.57 -3.60
C ALA A 73 -8.26 16.25 -4.52
N GLU A 74 -8.21 15.94 -5.83
CA GLU A 74 -9.09 16.51 -6.85
C GLU A 74 -10.10 15.50 -7.42
N ALA A 75 -9.99 14.24 -7.00
CA ALA A 75 -10.91 13.19 -7.40
C ALA A 75 -11.96 12.97 -6.31
N ASP A 76 -13.23 12.88 -6.67
CA ASP A 76 -14.30 12.45 -5.76
C ASP A 76 -14.25 10.92 -5.55
N ILE A 77 -13.08 10.42 -5.17
CA ILE A 77 -12.78 9.01 -4.99
C ILE A 77 -12.31 8.82 -3.55
N LYS A 78 -13.02 7.97 -2.83
CA LYS A 78 -12.67 7.58 -1.47
C LYS A 78 -11.79 6.32 -1.51
N PRO A 79 -10.52 6.34 -1.08
CA PRO A 79 -9.73 5.13 -1.00
C PRO A 79 -10.40 4.08 -0.13
N PHE A 80 -10.46 2.85 -0.64
CA PHE A 80 -10.97 1.70 0.10
C PHE A 80 -10.07 1.40 1.31
N PHE A 81 -8.76 1.53 1.14
CA PHE A 81 -7.80 1.44 2.25
C PHE A 81 -6.71 2.49 2.12
N TYR A 82 -6.33 3.09 3.24
CA TYR A 82 -5.08 3.81 3.41
C TYR A 82 -4.17 3.04 4.35
N VAL A 83 -2.93 2.77 3.93
CA VAL A 83 -1.93 2.13 4.79
C VAL A 83 -0.69 2.99 4.93
N CYS A 84 -0.20 3.14 6.16
CA CYS A 84 1.04 3.86 6.43
C CYS A 84 1.85 3.08 7.47
N SER A 85 2.85 2.32 7.00
CA SER A 85 3.80 1.62 7.89
C SER A 85 5.05 2.45 8.19
N ASP A 86 5.23 3.58 7.51
CA ASP A 86 6.27 4.56 7.81
C ASP A 86 5.86 5.35 9.06
N ARG A 87 6.68 5.25 10.12
CA ARG A 87 6.40 5.88 11.41
C ARG A 87 6.74 7.37 11.42
N ASP A 88 7.61 7.81 10.51
CA ASP A 88 8.05 9.20 10.44
C ASP A 88 7.15 10.03 9.52
N PHE A 89 6.43 9.39 8.60
CA PHE A 89 5.54 10.08 7.65
C PHE A 89 4.52 11.04 8.31
N PRO A 90 3.83 10.68 9.42
CA PRO A 90 2.92 11.62 10.10
C PRO A 90 3.59 12.90 10.59
N ASN A 91 4.89 12.86 10.89
CA ASN A 91 5.66 14.03 11.32
C ASN A 91 6.21 14.81 10.13
N GLN A 92 6.53 14.12 9.04
CA GLN A 92 7.09 14.71 7.82
C GLN A 92 6.01 15.41 6.98
N GLN A 93 4.81 14.82 6.90
CA GLN A 93 3.70 15.27 6.05
C GLN A 93 2.36 15.24 6.83
N PRO A 94 2.25 16.02 7.93
CA PRO A 94 1.13 15.91 8.88
C PRO A 94 -0.24 16.24 8.28
N GLU A 95 -0.33 17.24 7.40
CA GLU A 95 -1.61 17.63 6.79
C GLU A 95 -2.12 16.56 5.81
N LEU A 96 -1.21 16.02 5.00
CA LEU A 96 -1.51 14.96 4.05
C LEU A 96 -1.89 13.67 4.76
N PHE A 97 -1.16 13.31 5.83
CA PHE A 97 -1.53 12.21 6.71
C PHE A 97 -2.92 12.42 7.32
N ALA A 98 -3.21 13.60 7.87
CA ALA A 98 -4.51 13.91 8.45
C ALA A 98 -5.65 13.86 7.43
N ALA A 99 -5.39 14.30 6.19
CA ALA A 99 -6.35 14.17 5.09
C ALA A 99 -6.61 12.70 4.76
N ALA A 100 -5.58 11.87 4.69
CA ALA A 100 -5.70 10.43 4.44
C ALA A 100 -6.53 9.71 5.52
N MET A 101 -6.33 10.06 6.79
CA MET A 101 -7.10 9.53 7.92
C MET A 101 -8.60 9.85 7.81
N ARG A 102 -8.95 11.05 7.33
CA ARG A 102 -10.35 11.46 7.17
C ARG A 102 -10.98 10.95 5.87
N GLY A 103 -10.18 10.88 4.81
CA GLY A 103 -10.64 10.61 3.45
C GLY A 103 -10.72 9.13 3.09
N SER A 104 -10.32 8.20 3.96
CA SER A 104 -10.28 6.76 3.62
C SER A 104 -11.37 5.96 4.33
N GLU A 105 -11.90 4.92 3.69
CA GLU A 105 -12.90 4.03 4.30
C GLU A 105 -12.31 3.17 5.42
N ASN A 106 -11.09 2.70 5.20
CA ASN A 106 -10.33 1.89 6.15
C ASN A 106 -8.91 2.42 6.25
N VAL A 107 -8.33 2.32 7.43
CA VAL A 107 -6.98 2.81 7.74
C VAL A 107 -6.19 1.72 8.44
N GLY A 108 -5.01 1.40 7.93
CA GLY A 108 -4.04 0.49 8.55
C GLY A 108 -2.80 1.24 9.03
N LEU A 109 -2.59 1.28 10.35
CA LEU A 109 -1.40 1.88 11.00
C LEU A 109 -0.85 0.93 12.08
N TRP A 110 0.33 1.25 12.62
CA TRP A 110 0.80 0.57 13.82
C TRP A 110 -0.16 0.83 15.01
N GLU A 111 -0.39 -0.18 15.84
CA GLU A 111 -1.37 -0.10 16.95
C GLU A 111 -1.10 1.08 17.91
N ASP A 112 0.17 1.28 18.27
CA ASP A 112 0.61 2.34 19.16
C ASP A 112 0.38 3.74 18.58
N GLN A 113 0.35 3.88 17.26
CA GLN A 113 0.04 5.15 16.63
C GLN A 113 -1.41 5.57 16.90
N PHE A 114 -2.38 4.66 16.98
CA PHE A 114 -3.77 5.01 17.32
C PHE A 114 -3.97 5.51 18.75
N GLN A 115 -3.01 5.24 19.64
CA GLN A 115 -3.03 5.68 21.04
C GLN A 115 -2.31 7.03 21.22
N SER A 116 -1.44 7.40 20.28
CA SER A 116 -0.74 8.68 20.22
C SER A 116 -1.62 9.77 19.60
N GLY A 117 -1.32 11.05 19.85
CA GLY A 117 -2.11 12.22 19.43
C GLY A 117 -2.25 12.48 17.91
N ILE A 118 -2.31 11.43 17.10
CA ILE A 118 -2.58 11.48 15.68
C ILE A 118 -4.06 11.81 15.38
N PRO A 119 -4.35 12.32 14.18
CA PRO A 119 -5.73 12.45 13.68
C PRO A 119 -6.47 11.11 13.73
N LYS A 120 -7.71 11.12 14.20
CA LYS A 120 -8.55 9.92 14.22
C LYS A 120 -9.01 9.57 12.82
N PRO A 121 -9.01 8.27 12.46
CA PRO A 121 -9.59 7.85 11.20
C PRO A 121 -11.10 8.10 11.24
N ALA A 122 -11.65 8.66 10.16
CA ALA A 122 -13.11 8.78 10.01
C ALA A 122 -13.74 7.42 9.65
N GLY A 123 -12.95 6.56 9.00
CA GLY A 123 -13.29 5.18 8.67
C GLY A 123 -12.90 4.17 9.76
N ARG A 124 -12.80 2.90 9.36
CA ARG A 124 -12.43 1.78 10.25
C ARG A 124 -10.91 1.73 10.44
N ALA A 125 -10.46 1.50 11.67
CA ALA A 125 -9.05 1.38 12.01
C ALA A 125 -8.61 -0.08 12.13
N TYR A 126 -7.44 -0.43 11.60
CA TYR A 126 -6.84 -1.77 11.68
C TYR A 126 -5.39 -1.67 12.15
N ALA A 127 -5.01 -2.49 13.14
CA ALA A 127 -3.65 -2.51 13.66
C ALA A 127 -2.73 -3.40 12.82
N LEU A 128 -1.71 -2.78 12.23
CA LEU A 128 -0.60 -3.45 11.57
C LEU A 128 0.31 -4.08 12.61
N LYS A 129 0.72 -5.33 12.35
CA LYS A 129 1.75 -6.03 13.11
C LYS A 129 2.68 -6.78 12.18
N LYS A 130 3.95 -6.88 12.56
CA LYS A 130 4.92 -7.69 11.81
C LYS A 130 4.58 -9.16 11.93
N SER A 131 4.77 -9.89 10.84
CA SER A 131 4.80 -11.34 10.91
C SER A 131 5.95 -11.78 11.84
N PRO A 132 5.72 -12.75 12.76
CA PRO A 132 6.77 -13.20 13.67
C PRO A 132 7.96 -13.77 12.89
N ARG A 133 9.15 -13.72 13.47
CA ARG A 133 10.30 -14.44 12.91
C ARG A 133 10.08 -15.94 13.09
N SER A 134 10.27 -16.70 12.02
CA SER A 134 10.20 -18.16 12.10
C SER A 134 11.28 -18.68 13.04
N SER A 135 10.89 -19.44 14.07
CA SER A 135 11.83 -20.31 14.77
C SER A 135 12.18 -21.50 13.88
N THR A 136 13.37 -22.08 14.05
CA THR A 136 13.82 -23.24 13.27
C THR A 136 12.88 -24.45 13.46
N VAL A 137 12.27 -24.55 14.65
CA VAL A 137 11.30 -25.59 15.00
C VAL A 137 9.95 -25.37 14.31
N ALA A 138 9.44 -24.12 14.29
CA ALA A 138 8.18 -23.81 13.61
C ALA A 138 8.27 -24.02 12.09
N ALA A 139 9.41 -23.72 11.46
CA ALA A 139 9.61 -23.96 10.03
C ALA A 139 9.51 -25.43 9.62
N LEU A 140 9.80 -26.36 10.55
CA LEU A 140 9.74 -27.81 10.33
C LEU A 140 8.35 -28.41 10.65
N CYS A 141 7.61 -27.80 11.59
CA CYS A 141 6.35 -28.35 12.10
C CYS A 141 5.09 -27.71 11.51
N SER A 142 5.19 -26.50 10.94
CA SER A 142 4.05 -25.81 10.35
C SER A 142 4.45 -25.09 9.06
N ARG A 143 4.12 -25.70 7.91
CA ARG A 143 3.90 -24.91 6.70
C ARG A 143 2.57 -24.17 6.90
N GLU A 144 2.58 -23.06 7.63
CA GLU A 144 1.46 -22.13 7.54
C GLU A 144 1.41 -21.65 6.10
N GLU A 145 0.55 -22.25 5.26
CA GLU A 145 0.36 -21.86 3.87
C GLU A 145 0.01 -20.38 3.73
N ALA A 146 -0.51 -19.79 4.81
CA ALA A 146 -0.80 -18.37 4.95
C ALA A 146 0.44 -17.46 5.01
N LEU A 147 1.62 -17.97 5.38
CA LEU A 147 2.88 -17.21 5.45
C LEU A 147 3.95 -17.87 4.56
N VAL A 148 4.05 -17.38 3.33
CA VAL A 148 5.08 -17.84 2.38
C VAL A 148 6.43 -17.26 2.78
N ARG A 149 7.46 -18.09 2.96
CA ARG A 149 8.79 -17.64 3.43
C ARG A 149 9.90 -18.20 2.56
N LYS A 150 10.97 -17.43 2.40
CA LYS A 150 12.22 -17.94 1.80
C LYS A 150 12.87 -18.89 2.80
N LEU A 151 12.95 -20.17 2.44
CA LEU A 151 13.68 -21.16 3.23
C LEU A 151 15.18 -20.87 3.10
N SER A 152 15.82 -20.55 4.22
CA SER A 152 17.26 -20.32 4.28
C SER A 152 17.78 -20.74 5.63
N LEU A 153 18.72 -21.68 5.63
CA LEU A 153 19.36 -22.22 6.83
C LEU A 153 20.57 -21.40 7.29
N TRP A 154 21.07 -20.47 6.47
CA TRP A 154 22.40 -19.85 6.66
C TRP A 154 22.39 -18.32 6.82
N SER A 155 21.23 -17.66 6.68
CA SER A 155 21.12 -16.20 6.84
C SER A 155 19.89 -15.85 7.64
N SER A 156 20.09 -15.10 8.74
CA SER A 156 18.99 -14.55 9.52
C SER A 156 18.22 -13.47 8.76
N ARG A 157 18.89 -12.73 7.87
CA ARG A 157 18.30 -11.64 7.06
C ARG A 157 17.35 -12.16 5.99
N SER A 158 17.59 -13.34 5.43
CA SER A 158 16.67 -13.96 4.47
C SER A 158 15.39 -14.50 5.12
N ARG A 159 15.38 -14.73 6.45
CA ARG A 159 14.16 -15.13 7.19
C ARG A 159 13.12 -14.01 7.32
N ASP A 160 13.53 -12.76 7.12
CA ASP A 160 12.65 -11.59 7.08
C ASP A 160 12.09 -11.35 5.65
N ILE A 161 12.33 -12.27 4.71
CA ILE A 161 11.78 -12.28 3.35
C ILE A 161 10.62 -13.29 3.31
N GLY A 162 9.43 -12.77 3.07
CA GLY A 162 8.22 -13.57 2.96
C GLY A 162 7.05 -12.77 2.41
N PHE A 163 5.90 -13.42 2.29
CA PHE A 163 4.64 -12.83 1.89
C PHE A 163 3.53 -13.39 2.78
N SER A 164 2.71 -12.50 3.33
CA SER A 164 1.56 -12.87 4.12
C SER A 164 0.30 -12.89 3.26
N LYS A 165 -0.34 -14.05 3.20
CA LYS A 165 -1.70 -14.26 2.67
C LYS A 165 -2.77 -14.00 3.73
N ASN A 166 -2.37 -13.85 5.00
CA ASN A 166 -3.27 -13.57 6.12
C ASN A 166 -2.66 -12.52 7.06
N LEU A 167 -3.13 -11.28 6.97
CA LEU A 167 -2.64 -10.17 7.80
C LEU A 167 -2.99 -10.33 9.28
N GLU A 168 -3.89 -11.23 9.67
CA GLU A 168 -4.07 -11.64 11.07
C GLU A 168 -2.79 -12.23 11.67
N LEU A 169 -1.92 -12.79 10.82
CA LEU A 169 -0.63 -13.35 11.22
C LEU A 169 0.52 -12.34 11.03
N GLY A 170 0.19 -11.10 10.66
CA GLY A 170 1.12 -10.00 10.41
C GLY A 170 1.67 -9.98 8.98
N PHE A 171 2.35 -8.87 8.63
CA PHE A 171 2.88 -8.60 7.29
C PHE A 171 4.42 -8.56 7.26
N PHE A 172 4.98 -8.65 6.06
CA PHE A 172 6.40 -8.43 5.74
C PHE A 172 6.57 -7.05 5.08
N ASP A 173 7.49 -6.18 5.50
CA ASP A 173 7.58 -4.83 4.87
C ASP A 173 8.30 -4.81 3.53
N ALA A 174 9.27 -5.70 3.32
CA ALA A 174 10.18 -5.67 2.18
C ALA A 174 10.77 -4.27 1.86
N ARG A 175 10.83 -3.34 2.82
CA ARG A 175 11.27 -1.95 2.65
C ARG A 175 10.45 -1.11 1.66
N THR A 176 9.20 -1.48 1.36
CA THR A 176 8.26 -0.65 0.59
C THR A 176 6.82 -0.86 1.04
N VAL A 177 6.08 0.23 1.25
CA VAL A 177 4.67 0.16 1.69
C VAL A 177 3.78 -0.48 0.62
N MET A 178 4.19 -0.43 -0.65
CA MET A 178 3.50 -1.13 -1.74
C MET A 178 3.46 -2.65 -1.49
N TYR A 179 4.50 -3.22 -0.89
CA TYR A 179 4.53 -4.64 -0.59
C TYR A 179 3.60 -5.03 0.57
N LEU A 180 3.36 -4.11 1.52
CA LEU A 180 2.25 -4.27 2.49
C LEU A 180 0.90 -4.22 1.76
N ALA A 181 0.70 -3.27 0.85
CA ALA A 181 -0.56 -3.15 0.10
C ALA A 181 -0.85 -4.39 -0.77
N LEU A 182 0.19 -5.03 -1.35
CA LEU A 182 0.09 -6.31 -2.06
C LEU A 182 -0.37 -7.46 -1.16
N GLN A 183 0.17 -7.56 0.05
CA GLN A 183 -0.29 -8.58 1.02
C GLN A 183 -1.72 -8.30 1.50
N LEU A 184 -2.04 -7.02 1.70
CA LEU A 184 -3.38 -6.60 2.06
C LEU A 184 -4.40 -6.92 0.95
N SER A 185 -4.07 -6.69 -0.32
CA SER A 185 -4.99 -7.01 -1.43
C SER A 185 -5.28 -8.51 -1.51
N TYR A 186 -4.27 -9.36 -1.34
CA TYR A 186 -4.44 -10.81 -1.24
C TYR A 186 -5.34 -11.18 -0.05
N HIS A 187 -5.05 -10.65 1.14
CA HIS A 187 -5.83 -10.90 2.35
C HIS A 187 -7.31 -10.52 2.20
N LEU A 188 -7.58 -9.42 1.50
CA LEU A 188 -8.93 -8.95 1.22
C LEU A 188 -9.68 -9.83 0.20
N GLY A 189 -8.97 -10.61 -0.61
CA GLY A 189 -9.53 -11.52 -1.61
C GLY A 189 -9.58 -10.96 -3.03
N PHE A 190 -8.87 -9.87 -3.34
CA PHE A 190 -8.79 -9.36 -4.71
C PHE A 190 -7.98 -10.30 -5.60
N GLU A 191 -8.37 -10.41 -6.87
CA GLU A 191 -7.81 -11.38 -7.82
C GLU A 191 -6.92 -10.71 -8.87
N LYS A 192 -7.20 -9.45 -9.22
CA LYS A 192 -6.39 -8.67 -10.18
C LYS A 192 -5.92 -7.38 -9.55
N VAL A 193 -4.60 -7.22 -9.44
CA VAL A 193 -3.97 -6.09 -8.75
C VAL A 193 -3.19 -5.24 -9.74
N PHE A 194 -3.51 -3.95 -9.82
CA PHE A 194 -2.85 -3.01 -10.72
C PHE A 194 -2.03 -2.00 -9.92
N LEU A 195 -0.72 -1.98 -10.14
CA LEU A 195 0.21 -1.11 -9.42
C LEU A 195 0.39 0.20 -10.18
N VAL A 196 0.06 1.32 -9.54
CA VAL A 196 0.26 2.66 -10.07
C VAL A 196 1.39 3.33 -9.31
N GLY A 197 2.32 4.00 -10.00
CA GLY A 197 3.43 4.68 -9.34
C GLY A 197 4.43 3.73 -8.68
N PHE A 198 4.52 2.47 -9.11
CA PHE A 198 5.49 1.50 -8.58
C PHE A 198 6.80 1.52 -9.39
N ASP A 199 7.46 2.68 -9.35
CA ASP A 199 8.67 2.95 -10.13
C ASP A 199 9.91 2.29 -9.54
N LEU A 200 10.01 2.30 -8.20
CA LEU A 200 11.23 1.94 -7.47
C LEU A 200 12.49 2.70 -7.94
N ASN A 201 12.31 3.92 -8.45
CA ASN A 201 13.38 4.83 -8.83
C ASN A 201 13.40 6.00 -7.85
N GLN A 202 14.35 5.98 -6.91
CA GLN A 202 14.48 7.03 -5.90
C GLN A 202 14.83 8.39 -6.50
N SER A 203 15.61 8.43 -7.58
CA SER A 203 16.07 9.66 -8.22
C SER A 203 14.95 10.42 -8.95
N ALA A 204 13.90 9.71 -9.39
CA ALA A 204 12.73 10.30 -10.03
C ALA A 204 11.81 11.06 -9.05
N GLY A 205 12.01 10.86 -7.73
CA GLY A 205 11.20 11.50 -6.69
C GLY A 205 9.77 10.96 -6.60
N ARG A 206 8.96 11.63 -5.77
CA ARG A 206 7.54 11.33 -5.61
C ARG A 206 6.72 12.35 -6.38
N PHE A 207 5.57 11.93 -6.92
CA PHE A 207 4.78 12.83 -7.78
C PHE A 207 4.27 14.09 -7.08
N TYR A 208 4.12 14.04 -5.75
CA TYR A 208 3.58 15.11 -4.92
C TYR A 208 4.65 15.99 -4.26
N GLU A 209 5.93 15.66 -4.43
CA GLU A 209 7.04 16.45 -3.89
C GLU A 209 7.59 17.38 -4.97
N SER A 210 7.78 18.65 -4.63
CA SER A 210 8.49 19.63 -5.45
C SER A 210 9.97 19.69 -5.08
N PRO A 211 10.89 20.12 -5.97
CA PRO A 211 12.31 20.25 -5.65
C PRO A 211 12.63 21.20 -4.48
N THR A 212 11.69 22.09 -4.15
CA THR A 212 11.79 23.05 -3.04
C THR A 212 11.23 22.51 -1.72
N ASP A 213 10.57 21.36 -1.73
CA ASP A 213 9.94 20.79 -0.55
C ASP A 213 10.95 20.05 0.32
N LYS A 214 10.64 19.94 1.62
CA LYS A 214 11.35 19.02 2.50
C LYS A 214 10.90 17.59 2.17
N CYS A 215 11.61 16.94 1.27
CA CYS A 215 11.29 15.57 0.84
C CYS A 215 11.43 14.57 1.99
N SER A 216 10.50 13.61 2.04
CA SER A 216 10.57 12.51 3.01
C SER A 216 11.75 11.60 2.65
N PRO A 217 12.56 11.13 3.61
CA PRO A 217 13.66 10.21 3.33
C PRO A 217 13.21 9.01 2.49
N CYS A 218 14.09 8.54 1.62
CA CYS A 218 13.85 7.40 0.74
C CYS A 218 15.10 6.52 0.75
N GLY A 219 14.92 5.22 0.98
CA GLY A 219 16.00 4.23 1.03
C GLY A 219 15.80 3.09 0.04
N LEU A 220 15.10 3.35 -1.08
CA LEU A 220 14.77 2.30 -2.04
C LEU A 220 16.02 1.70 -2.67
N ASP A 221 16.98 2.53 -3.10
CA ASP A 221 18.20 2.04 -3.75
C ASP A 221 19.06 1.18 -2.81
N GLN A 222 19.13 1.58 -1.53
CA GLN A 222 19.89 0.88 -0.49
C GLN A 222 19.34 -0.53 -0.21
N HIS A 223 18.04 -0.73 -0.45
CA HIS A 223 17.32 -1.96 -0.09
C HIS A 223 16.82 -2.75 -1.29
N TYR A 224 17.05 -2.26 -2.51
CA TYR A 224 16.53 -2.86 -3.72
C TYR A 224 16.99 -4.32 -3.88
N GLU A 225 18.31 -4.53 -3.98
CA GLU A 225 18.89 -5.87 -4.20
C GLU A 225 18.77 -6.77 -2.97
N SER A 226 18.76 -6.19 -1.78
CA SER A 226 18.84 -6.97 -0.53
C SER A 226 17.48 -7.38 0.05
N ARG A 227 16.42 -6.63 -0.26
CA ARG A 227 15.08 -6.84 0.36
C ARG A 227 13.94 -6.72 -0.64
N ILE A 228 13.89 -5.66 -1.44
CA ILE A 228 12.73 -5.40 -2.30
C ILE A 228 12.65 -6.45 -3.40
N LEU A 229 13.67 -6.54 -4.25
CA LEU A 229 13.68 -7.46 -5.39
C LEU A 229 13.52 -8.93 -4.95
N PRO A 230 14.26 -9.46 -3.95
CA PRO A 230 14.06 -10.82 -3.47
C PRO A 230 12.66 -11.12 -2.92
N SER A 231 11.98 -10.12 -2.34
CA SER A 231 10.59 -10.24 -1.89
C SER A 231 9.61 -10.30 -3.05
N LEU A 232 9.83 -9.49 -4.09
CA LEU A 232 9.02 -9.54 -5.31
C LEU A 232 9.22 -10.87 -6.06
N GLU A 233 10.45 -11.37 -6.17
CA GLU A 233 10.75 -12.69 -6.74
C GLU A 233 10.02 -13.82 -5.99
N LEU A 234 10.03 -13.78 -4.65
CA LEU A 234 9.30 -14.75 -3.83
C LEU A 234 7.80 -14.70 -4.10
N MET A 235 7.22 -13.50 -4.18
CA MET A 235 5.80 -13.32 -4.50
C MET A 235 5.47 -13.86 -5.88
N ALA A 236 6.22 -13.47 -6.91
CA ALA A 236 6.01 -13.91 -8.28
C ALA A 236 6.07 -15.44 -8.40
N LYS A 237 7.01 -16.08 -7.71
CA LYS A 237 7.21 -17.53 -7.77
C LYS A 237 6.18 -18.35 -7.00
N HIS A 238 5.68 -17.85 -5.88
CA HIS A 238 4.94 -18.66 -4.90
C HIS A 238 3.54 -18.16 -4.55
N VAL A 239 3.17 -16.97 -5.00
CA VAL A 239 1.89 -16.32 -4.64
C VAL A 239 1.10 -15.95 -5.88
N VAL A 240 1.76 -15.39 -6.90
CA VAL A 240 1.09 -15.05 -8.17
C VAL A 240 0.60 -16.35 -8.84
N SER A 241 -0.65 -16.33 -9.27
CA SER A 241 -1.35 -17.45 -9.90
C SER A 241 -2.56 -16.94 -10.69
N ALA A 242 -3.34 -17.83 -11.30
CA ALA A 242 -4.58 -17.44 -11.98
C ALA A 242 -5.63 -16.79 -11.05
N ASP A 243 -5.56 -17.07 -9.75
CA ASP A 243 -6.47 -16.51 -8.74
C ASP A 243 -5.91 -15.23 -8.07
N PHE A 244 -4.67 -14.84 -8.40
CA PHE A 244 -4.04 -13.63 -7.89
C PHE A 244 -2.96 -13.13 -8.87
N GLU A 245 -3.35 -12.22 -9.74
CA GLU A 245 -2.48 -11.62 -10.75
C GLU A 245 -2.09 -10.19 -10.37
N VAL A 246 -0.85 -9.82 -10.67
CA VAL A 246 -0.29 -8.50 -10.33
C VAL A 246 0.34 -7.90 -11.58
N PHE A 247 -0.03 -6.66 -11.89
CA PHE A 247 0.44 -5.93 -13.06
C PHE A 247 0.99 -4.56 -12.66
N ASN A 248 2.06 -4.12 -13.30
CA ASN A 248 2.64 -2.79 -13.07
C ASN A 248 2.31 -1.85 -14.22
N LEU A 249 1.79 -0.66 -13.91
CA LEU A 249 1.46 0.35 -14.92
C LEU A 249 2.57 1.38 -15.13
N SER A 250 3.69 1.24 -14.40
CA SER A 250 4.87 2.08 -14.58
C SER A 250 5.76 1.55 -15.70
N GLU A 251 5.85 2.31 -16.79
CA GLU A 251 6.76 2.02 -17.91
C GLU A 251 8.24 2.08 -17.49
N ASN A 252 8.56 2.96 -16.53
CA ASN A 252 9.92 3.22 -16.07
C ASN A 252 10.27 2.48 -14.77
N SER A 253 9.51 1.43 -14.42
CA SER A 253 9.78 0.66 -13.21
C SER A 253 11.14 -0.02 -13.27
N ARG A 254 11.87 0.00 -12.15
CA ARG A 254 13.08 -0.81 -11.96
C ARG A 254 12.75 -2.31 -11.86
N VAL A 255 11.51 -2.67 -11.56
CA VAL A 255 11.08 -4.08 -11.47
C VAL A 255 11.16 -4.75 -12.84
N PRO A 256 11.84 -5.90 -12.96
CA PRO A 256 11.85 -6.69 -14.18
C PRO A 256 10.45 -7.19 -14.58
N HIS A 257 10.15 -7.18 -15.88
CA HIS A 257 8.82 -7.51 -16.42
C HIS A 257 8.47 -9.00 -16.24
N GLU A 258 9.47 -9.85 -16.12
CA GLU A 258 9.35 -11.27 -15.81
C GLU A 258 8.92 -11.54 -14.35
N ILE A 259 9.08 -10.55 -13.45
CA ILE A 259 8.63 -10.65 -12.06
C ILE A 259 7.23 -10.07 -11.91
N ILE A 260 6.99 -8.88 -12.48
CA ILE A 260 5.66 -8.26 -12.55
C ILE A 260 5.45 -7.75 -13.98
N PRO A 261 4.53 -8.38 -14.75
CA PRO A 261 4.21 -7.94 -16.09
C PRO A 261 3.75 -6.48 -16.12
N ARG A 262 4.12 -5.77 -17.19
CA ARG A 262 3.72 -4.39 -17.40
C ARG A 262 2.50 -4.32 -18.29
N LEU A 263 1.63 -3.36 -18.04
CA LEU A 263 0.48 -3.07 -18.88
C LEU A 263 0.43 -1.58 -19.21
N SER A 264 0.01 -1.28 -20.43
CA SER A 264 -0.50 0.02 -20.81
C SER A 264 -1.84 0.31 -20.12
N ILE A 265 -2.26 1.57 -20.15
CA ILE A 265 -3.60 1.96 -19.69
C ILE A 265 -4.69 1.28 -20.53
N ASP A 266 -4.49 1.11 -21.84
CA ASP A 266 -5.45 0.44 -22.70
C ASP A 266 -5.63 -1.04 -22.34
N GLU A 267 -4.54 -1.78 -22.15
CA GLU A 267 -4.63 -3.18 -21.69
C GLU A 267 -5.29 -3.28 -20.31
N THR A 268 -5.01 -2.32 -19.43
CA THR A 268 -5.65 -2.21 -18.12
C THR A 268 -7.16 -2.03 -18.24
N ARG A 269 -7.62 -1.12 -19.11
CA ARG A 269 -9.06 -0.92 -19.39
C ARG A 269 -9.72 -2.24 -19.82
N HIS A 270 -9.11 -2.98 -20.74
CA HIS A 270 -9.64 -4.26 -21.21
C HIS A 270 -9.75 -5.29 -20.08
N LEU A 271 -8.71 -5.44 -19.25
CA LEU A 271 -8.71 -6.40 -18.15
C LEU A 271 -9.71 -6.04 -17.05
N VAL A 272 -9.81 -4.75 -16.70
CA VAL A 272 -10.81 -4.26 -15.73
C VAL A 272 -12.22 -4.50 -16.25
N MET A 273 -12.48 -4.21 -17.54
CA MET A 273 -13.78 -4.49 -18.17
C MET A 273 -14.11 -5.99 -18.20
N ALA A 274 -13.13 -6.85 -18.48
CA ALA A 274 -13.33 -8.29 -18.49
C ALA A 274 -13.66 -8.84 -17.09
N ALA A 275 -12.95 -8.36 -16.06
CA ALA A 275 -13.18 -8.79 -14.67
C ALA A 275 -14.57 -8.41 -14.13
N ARG A 276 -15.23 -7.40 -14.71
CA ARG A 276 -16.61 -7.02 -14.36
C ARG A 276 -17.66 -7.96 -14.95
N LYS A 277 -17.34 -8.64 -16.06
CA LYS A 277 -18.29 -9.47 -16.81
C LYS A 277 -18.36 -10.91 -16.31
N THR A 278 -17.43 -11.34 -15.46
CA THR A 278 -17.47 -12.65 -14.81
C THR A 278 -18.48 -12.61 -13.66
N PRO A 279 -19.65 -13.28 -13.77
CA PRO A 279 -20.59 -13.36 -12.66
C PRO A 279 -19.99 -14.18 -11.53
N VAL A 280 -20.48 -13.90 -10.33
CA VAL A 280 -20.11 -14.55 -9.07
C VAL A 280 -20.91 -15.83 -8.91
#